data_AF-A0A2W0CC21-F1
#
_entry.id   AF-A0A2W0CC21-F1
#
_cell.length_a   1.000
_cell.length_b   1.000
_cell.length_c   1.000
_cell.angle_alpha   90.00
_cell.angle_beta   90.00
_cell.angle_gamma   90.00
#
_symmetry.space_group_name_H-M   'P 1'
#
loop_
_entity.id
_entity.type
_entity.pdbx_description
1 polymer ?
#
loop_
_entity_poly.entity_id
_entity_poly.type
_entity_poly.pdbx_seq_one_letter_code
_entity_poly.pdbx_strand_id
1 'polypeptide(L)'
;MLKYLNFNLEMFVLGIVTLFFLLLGLLAWILMFKNIYLKITKRSLKMKPCEACGHSISSTAIICPHCGESYRSSAAYESITGCIIAGIMFSVIGLKFIELFIEEFLTK
;
A
#
# COMPACT_ATOMS: atom_id res chain seq x y z
N MET A 1 -34.55 17.20 21.52
CA MET A 1 -34.16 15.78 21.61
C MET A 1 -33.71 15.22 20.26
N LEU A 2 -34.51 15.30 19.18
CA LEU A 2 -34.13 14.81 17.83
C LEU A 2 -32.81 15.40 17.27
N LYS A 3 -32.55 16.70 17.45
CA LYS A 3 -31.29 17.33 17.01
C LYS A 3 -30.04 16.77 17.70
N TYR A 4 -30.15 16.42 18.98
CA TYR A 4 -29.04 15.87 19.76
C TYR A 4 -28.74 14.42 19.34
N LEU A 5 -29.77 13.65 19.01
CA LEU A 5 -29.62 12.29 18.50
C LEU A 5 -28.90 12.27 17.14
N ASN A 6 -29.28 13.17 16.22
CA ASN A 6 -28.63 13.29 14.92
C ASN A 6 -27.17 13.74 15.05
N PHE A 7 -26.88 14.68 15.95
CA PHE A 7 -25.51 15.16 16.18
C PHE A 7 -24.57 14.04 16.67
N ASN A 8 -25.00 13.23 17.63
CA ASN A 8 -24.19 12.11 18.12
C ASN A 8 -23.92 11.06 17.02
N LEU A 9 -24.89 10.84 16.12
CA LEU A 9 -24.74 9.92 15.00
C LEU A 9 -23.74 10.45 13.97
N GLU A 10 -23.80 11.74 13.63
CA GLU A 10 -22.86 12.40 12.70
C GLU A 10 -21.42 12.29 13.20
N MET A 11 -21.18 12.59 14.48
CA MET A 11 -19.84 12.50 15.09
C MET A 11 -19.31 11.07 15.10
N PHE A 12 -20.18 10.09 15.35
CA PHE A 12 -19.80 8.68 15.32
C PHE A 12 -19.40 8.22 13.91
N VAL A 13 -20.18 8.61 12.89
CA VAL A 13 -19.88 8.30 11.49
C VAL A 13 -18.57 8.97 11.06
N LEU A 14 -18.39 10.25 11.39
CA LEU A 14 -17.17 10.99 11.07
C LEU A 14 -15.93 10.33 11.72
N GLY A 15 -16.04 9.93 12.98
CA GLY A 15 -14.97 9.21 13.69
C GLY A 15 -14.60 7.88 13.02
N ILE A 16 -15.59 7.09 12.58
CA ILE A 16 -15.34 5.83 11.86
C ILE A 16 -14.63 6.08 10.53
N VAL A 17 -15.08 7.08 9.76
CA VAL A 17 -14.47 7.43 8.46
C VAL A 17 -13.02 7.87 8.65
N THR A 18 -12.75 8.73 9.64
CA THR A 18 -11.39 9.17 9.98
C THR A 18 -10.51 7.97 10.34
N LEU A 19 -10.98 7.07 11.22
CA LEU A 19 -10.25 5.89 11.61
C LEU A 19 -9.94 4.98 10.42
N PHE A 20 -10.90 4.77 9.52
CA PHE A 20 -10.74 3.95 8.32
C PHE A 20 -9.59 4.47 7.43
N PHE A 21 -9.55 5.77 7.14
CA PHE A 21 -8.48 6.37 6.33
C PHE A 21 -7.09 6.25 6.98
N LEU A 22 -7.00 6.43 8.30
CA LEU A 22 -5.74 6.25 9.02
C LEU A 22 -5.25 4.80 8.99
N LEU A 23 -6.16 3.83 9.14
CA LEU A 23 -5.84 2.40 9.03
C LEU A 23 -5.37 2.03 7.62
N LEU A 24 -6.02 2.54 6.57
CA LEU A 24 -5.56 2.35 5.20
C LEU A 24 -4.17 2.94 4.95
N GLY A 25 -3.91 4.14 5.47
CA GLY A 25 -2.58 4.76 5.42
C GLY A 25 -1.53 3.88 6.10
N LEU A 26 -1.80 3.43 7.33
CA LEU A 26 -0.90 2.55 8.08
C LEU A 26 -0.61 1.23 7.35
N LEU A 27 -1.65 0.60 6.78
CA LEU A 27 -1.50 -0.61 5.96
C LEU A 27 -0.62 -0.36 4.73
N ALA A 28 -0.78 0.77 4.04
CA ALA A 28 0.04 1.12 2.88
C ALA A 28 1.53 1.27 3.27
N TRP A 29 1.83 1.89 4.42
CA TRP A 29 3.19 1.99 4.95
C TRP A 29 3.77 0.61 5.31
N ILE A 30 3.00 -0.25 5.99
CA ILE A 30 3.45 -1.62 6.33
C ILE A 30 3.79 -2.42 5.06
N LEU A 31 2.94 -2.33 4.03
CA LEU A 31 3.18 -3.00 2.74
C LEU A 31 4.40 -2.42 2.02
N MET A 32 4.62 -1.11 2.09
CA MET A 32 5.84 -0.49 1.56
C MET A 32 7.09 -1.04 2.23
N PHE A 33 7.14 -1.12 3.57
CA PHE A 33 8.29 -1.67 4.29
C PHE A 33 8.53 -3.14 3.92
N LYS A 34 7.46 -3.95 3.80
CA LYS A 34 7.55 -5.33 3.33
C LYS A 34 8.13 -5.42 1.92
N ASN A 35 7.69 -4.55 1.01
CA ASN A 35 8.20 -4.51 -0.37
C ASN A 35 9.66 -4.08 -0.45
N ILE A 36 10.07 -3.08 0.33
CA ILE A 36 11.48 -2.65 0.43
C ILE A 36 12.32 -3.80 0.99
N TYR A 37 11.88 -4.44 2.07
CA TYR A 37 12.58 -5.56 2.69
C TYR A 37 12.75 -6.74 1.73
N LEU A 38 11.69 -7.10 0.99
CA LEU A 38 11.74 -8.14 -0.03
C LEU A 38 12.65 -7.75 -1.20
N LYS A 39 12.64 -6.49 -1.64
CA LYS A 39 13.50 -6.01 -2.73
C LYS A 39 14.97 -6.01 -2.35
N ILE A 40 15.30 -5.62 -1.11
CA ILE A 40 16.68 -5.65 -0.60
C ILE A 40 17.14 -7.11 -0.42
N THR A 41 16.31 -7.97 0.16
CA THR A 41 16.64 -9.38 0.40
C THR A 41 16.76 -10.18 -0.90
N LYS A 42 15.83 -10.00 -1.86
CA LYS A 42 15.83 -10.70 -3.16
C LYS A 42 16.91 -10.19 -4.12
N ARG A 43 17.46 -8.98 -3.93
CA ARG A 43 18.60 -8.47 -4.71
C ARG A 43 19.89 -9.26 -4.46
N SER A 44 19.98 -9.98 -3.33
CA SER A 44 21.24 -10.51 -2.87
C SER A 44 21.72 -11.70 -3.70
N LEU A 45 20.96 -12.77 -3.90
CA LEU A 45 21.44 -13.92 -4.68
C LEU A 45 20.24 -14.73 -5.18
N LYS A 46 20.21 -15.02 -6.48
CA LYS A 46 19.97 -16.38 -7.00
C LYS A 46 19.94 -16.33 -8.53
N MET A 47 20.94 -16.97 -9.12
CA MET A 47 20.79 -17.57 -10.44
C MET A 47 19.75 -18.68 -10.30
N LYS A 48 18.74 -18.70 -11.17
CA LYS A 48 17.81 -19.83 -11.29
C LYS A 48 18.06 -20.53 -12.62
N PRO A 49 17.93 -21.87 -12.71
CA PRO A 49 17.90 -22.52 -14.01
C PRO A 49 16.66 -22.07 -14.79
N CYS A 50 16.83 -21.83 -16.09
CA CYS A 50 15.74 -21.61 -17.01
C CYS A 50 14.88 -22.88 -17.10
N GLU A 51 13.57 -22.76 -16.93
CA GLU A 51 12.63 -23.90 -17.00
C GLU A 51 12.57 -24.54 -18.40
N ALA A 52 12.94 -23.80 -19.46
CA ALA A 52 12.91 -24.27 -20.84
C ALA A 52 14.25 -24.91 -21.28
N CYS A 53 15.40 -24.31 -20.95
CA CYS A 53 16.71 -24.74 -21.47
C CYS A 53 17.74 -25.14 -20.39
N GLY A 54 17.39 -25.04 -19.11
CA GLY A 54 18.25 -25.43 -17.99
C GLY A 54 19.43 -24.50 -17.70
N HIS A 55 19.72 -23.51 -18.55
CA HIS A 55 20.82 -22.56 -18.32
C HIS A 55 20.55 -21.67 -17.11
N SER A 56 21.62 -21.35 -16.37
CA SER A 56 21.56 -20.42 -15.24
C SER A 56 21.29 -18.99 -15.72
N ILE A 57 20.15 -18.46 -15.33
CA ILE A 57 19.72 -17.09 -15.63
C ILE A 57 19.49 -16.30 -14.35
N SER A 58 19.56 -14.97 -14.43
CA SER A 58 19.17 -14.12 -13.32
C SER A 58 17.73 -14.42 -12.91
N SER A 59 17.44 -14.51 -11.61
CA SER A 59 16.07 -14.60 -11.10
C SER A 59 15.19 -13.39 -11.47
N THR A 60 15.82 -12.28 -11.88
CA THR A 60 15.15 -11.08 -12.41
C THR A 60 15.08 -11.02 -13.94
N ALA A 61 15.59 -12.03 -14.66
CA ALA A 61 15.57 -12.04 -16.11
C ALA A 61 14.11 -12.11 -16.62
N ILE A 62 13.71 -11.10 -17.39
CA ILE A 62 12.39 -11.05 -18.06
C ILE A 62 12.40 -11.96 -19.28
N ILE A 63 13.55 -12.16 -19.92
CA ILE A 63 13.74 -13.04 -21.08
C ILE A 63 15.03 -13.84 -20.87
N CYS A 64 14.99 -15.14 -21.14
CA CYS A 64 16.18 -15.99 -21.15
C CYS A 64 17.06 -15.65 -22.37
N PRO A 65 18.36 -15.28 -22.20
CA PRO A 65 19.23 -14.94 -23.31
C PRO A 65 19.67 -16.14 -24.17
N HIS A 66 19.48 -17.37 -23.66
CA HIS A 66 19.89 -18.59 -24.34
C HIS A 66 18.80 -19.21 -25.22
N CYS A 67 17.52 -19.13 -24.79
CA CYS A 67 16.41 -19.76 -25.52
C CYS A 67 15.26 -18.80 -25.87
N GLY A 68 15.26 -17.57 -25.37
CA GLY A 68 14.21 -16.59 -25.64
C GLY A 68 12.94 -16.71 -24.77
N GLU A 69 12.91 -17.64 -23.81
CA GLU A 69 11.76 -17.84 -22.91
C GLU A 69 11.44 -16.57 -22.10
N SER A 70 10.17 -16.13 -22.08
CA SER A 70 9.75 -14.91 -21.40
C SER A 70 9.11 -15.18 -20.04
N TYR A 71 9.57 -14.48 -19.00
CA TYR A 71 9.06 -14.54 -17.63
C TYR A 71 8.30 -13.26 -17.30
N ARG A 72 6.97 -13.33 -17.24
CA ARG A 72 6.13 -12.18 -16.89
C ARG A 72 6.00 -12.06 -15.37
N SER A 73 6.63 -11.04 -14.77
CA SER A 73 6.32 -10.62 -13.39
C SER A 73 5.21 -9.58 -13.44
N SER A 74 4.00 -9.95 -13.00
CA SER A 74 2.85 -9.05 -12.93
C SER A 74 2.21 -9.08 -11.55
N ALA A 75 2.85 -8.40 -10.60
CA ALA A 75 2.25 -8.12 -9.30
C ALA A 75 2.26 -6.60 -9.07
N ALA A 76 1.11 -5.95 -9.25
CA ALA A 76 0.95 -4.50 -9.04
C ALA A 76 1.29 -4.08 -7.59
N TYR A 77 1.16 -4.99 -6.63
CA TYR A 77 1.53 -4.78 -5.23
C TYR A 77 3.05 -4.78 -5.00
N GLU A 78 3.90 -5.17 -5.95
CA GLU A 78 5.37 -5.08 -5.83
C GLU A 78 5.91 -3.68 -6.13
N SER A 79 5.04 -2.76 -6.58
CA SER A 79 5.41 -1.38 -6.86
C SER A 79 5.56 -0.57 -5.57
N ILE A 80 6.80 -0.41 -5.11
CA ILE A 80 7.17 0.47 -3.98
C ILE A 80 6.62 1.88 -4.20
N THR A 81 6.70 2.40 -5.43
CA THR A 81 6.18 3.73 -5.78
C THR A 81 4.66 3.82 -5.58
N GLY A 82 3.91 2.77 -5.94
CA GLY A 82 2.47 2.71 -5.74
C GLY A 82 2.10 2.76 -4.25
N CYS A 83 2.80 2.00 -3.40
CA CYS A 83 2.56 2.00 -1.95
C CYS A 83 2.87 3.36 -1.31
N ILE A 84 3.94 4.06 -1.75
CA ILE A 84 4.29 5.40 -1.26
C ILE A 84 3.19 6.40 -1.58
N ILE A 85 2.74 6.44 -2.83
CA ILE A 85 1.69 7.38 -3.27
C ILE A 85 0.40 7.11 -2.49
N ALA A 86 -0.02 5.84 -2.40
CA ALA A 86 -1.22 5.47 -1.65
C ALA A 86 -1.10 5.83 -0.15
N GLY A 87 0.05 5.55 0.46
CA GLY A 87 0.32 5.88 1.86
C GLY A 87 0.21 7.38 2.13
N ILE A 88 0.86 8.22 1.31
CA ILE A 88 0.77 9.67 1.43
C ILE A 88 -0.68 10.16 1.24
N MET A 89 -1.37 9.68 0.20
CA MET A 89 -2.75 10.08 -0.11
C MET A 89 -3.69 9.78 1.06
N PHE A 90 -3.69 8.55 1.58
CA PHE A 90 -4.58 8.18 2.67
C PHE A 90 -4.21 8.86 3.99
N SER A 91 -2.93 9.06 4.27
CA SER A 91 -2.49 9.80 5.45
C SER A 91 -2.93 11.27 5.40
N VAL A 92 -2.79 11.96 4.27
CA VAL A 92 -3.21 13.37 4.11
C VAL A 92 -4.73 13.49 4.25
N ILE A 93 -5.50 12.61 3.60
CA ILE A 93 -6.96 12.59 3.72
C ILE A 93 -7.37 12.35 5.18
N GLY A 94 -6.77 11.36 5.85
CA GLY A 94 -7.04 11.08 7.27
C GLY A 94 -6.77 12.29 8.17
N LEU A 95 -5.66 12.99 7.96
CA LEU A 95 -5.34 14.22 8.72
C LEU A 95 -6.36 15.34 8.48
N LYS A 96 -6.86 15.50 7.25
CA LYS A 96 -7.93 16.47 6.94
C LYS A 96 -9.26 16.12 7.60
N PHE A 97 -9.57 14.84 7.70
CA PHE A 97 -10.73 14.38 8.46
C PHE A 97 -10.59 14.62 9.97
N ILE A 98 -9.38 14.53 10.53
CA ILE A 98 -9.12 14.92 11.93
C ILE A 98 -9.37 16.41 12.14
N GLU A 99 -8.88 17.26 11.23
CA GLU A 99 -9.11 18.71 11.28
C GLU A 99 -10.62 19.03 11.33
N LEU A 100 -11.40 18.43 10.42
CA LEU A 100 -12.86 18.55 10.40
C LEU A 100 -13.53 18.03 11.67
N PHE A 101 -13.07 16.88 12.18
CA PHE A 101 -13.62 16.30 13.41
C PHE A 101 -13.39 17.20 14.63
N ILE A 102 -12.22 17.83 14.73
CA ILE A 102 -11.90 18.77 15.81
C ILE A 102 -12.74 20.04 15.68
N GLU A 103 -12.85 20.62 14.48
CA GLU A 103 -13.66 21.82 14.23
C GLU A 103 -15.11 21.59 14.63
N GLU A 104 -15.71 20.47 14.22
CA GLU A 104 -17.10 20.16 14.51
C GLU A 104 -17.35 19.83 16.00
N PHE A 105 -16.35 19.24 16.67
CA PHE A 105 -16.40 19.03 18.13
C PHE A 105 -16.28 20.32 18.93
N LEU A 106 -15.51 21.31 18.44
CA LEU A 106 -15.29 22.58 19.15
C LEU A 106 -16.38 23.62 18.89
N THR A 107 -17.08 23.53 17.75
CA THR A 107 -18.10 24.53 17.35
C THR A 107 -19.53 24.16 17.75
N LYS A 108 -19.81 22.91 18.11
CA LYS A 108 -21.12 22.44 18.59
C LYS A 108 -21.06 22.00 20.06
#